data_AF-A0A949WCT0-F1
#
_entry.id   AF-A0A949WCT0-F1
#
_cell.length_a   1.000
_cell.length_b   1.000
_cell.length_c   1.000
_cell.angle_alpha   90.00
_cell.angle_beta   90.00
_cell.angle_gamma   90.00
#
_symmetry.space_group_name_H-M   'P 1'
#
loop_
_entity.id
_entity.type
_entity.pdbx_description
1 polymer ?
#
loop_
_entity_poly.entity_id
_entity_poly.type
_entity_poly.pdbx_seq_one_letter_code
_entity_poly.pdbx_strand_id
1 'polypeptide(L)'
;MSPQFRLFALALLLVSCHASADEALAAKMRALFPKADTDQSGTLSEAEQARAVEHVKTTYGDQWSQQIEGMFARAAKDGSVSSEAWLQAVERFARPPAKKTEMIAMRDGTLLATDLYLPQGDGPFPVVLTRTPYGRVKRGKDAGSFVNDGYVFIIQDMRGRFDSQGENLPFHGCGWSEHQDGVDTLAWIKQQPWCDGRIATIGGSAGGITQNLLAGAAPEDLKAQYISVAAASMYSDGTYIGSAFRKADIENWTTGNKFDPKALDLMRSHPSYDDYWARFETATRHAQMKAPAIHVGGWFDMFAQGTIDEFVGRQHRGATGAKGAQKLVMGPWTHAIGKMPAGELTFPNATRVPVQYDPLRWFAHYLKGADNGAEKEPAVAYYVMGDTVTPGAPGNEWRFANDWPVPAKETSVFLTGDRRLSLEKPSAAAAPHEYTFDPANPCPTIGGHNLTLDRGSMDQRKIEGRDDVLVFTSAVLDKPVEVTGRIFAKLFVSSSAADTDLSVRLCDVYPDGRSMLIAEGIQRLRYRKSREKPEPLTPGHVEEVTVDCWSTSQIFNTGHRVRVTITSSNFPRFDVNPGTGRPWSETGEKVKQNNRIYCDAEHPSRLVVPVVE
;
A
#
# COMPACT_ATOMS: atom_id res chain seq x y z
N MET A 1 -10.38 -51.57 6.35
CA MET A 1 -10.84 -50.19 6.11
C MET A 1 -9.62 -49.28 6.25
N SER A 2 -9.04 -48.94 5.12
CA SER A 2 -7.78 -48.22 4.90
C SER A 2 -7.85 -47.85 3.42
N PRO A 3 -7.27 -46.76 2.87
CA PRO A 3 -6.47 -45.66 3.39
C PRO A 3 -7.31 -44.38 3.63
N GLN A 4 -8.63 -44.52 3.70
CA GLN A 4 -9.58 -43.41 3.89
C GLN A 4 -9.68 -42.93 5.36
N PHE A 5 -9.07 -43.63 6.33
CA PHE A 5 -9.31 -43.37 7.77
C PHE A 5 -8.38 -42.34 8.43
N ARG A 6 -7.29 -41.91 7.78
CA ARG A 6 -6.38 -40.87 8.33
C ARG A 6 -6.60 -39.49 7.73
N LEU A 7 -6.94 -39.39 6.43
CA LEU A 7 -7.31 -38.11 5.80
C LEU A 7 -8.71 -37.62 6.23
N PHE A 8 -9.65 -38.54 6.53
CA PHE A 8 -11.01 -38.18 6.96
C PHE A 8 -11.05 -37.64 8.40
N ALA A 9 -10.22 -38.17 9.30
CA ALA A 9 -10.04 -37.64 10.66
C ALA A 9 -9.42 -36.23 10.69
N LEU A 10 -8.61 -35.93 9.68
CA LEU A 10 -7.89 -34.67 9.56
C LEU A 10 -8.73 -33.56 8.89
N ALA A 11 -9.51 -33.92 7.87
CA ALA A 11 -10.47 -33.02 7.24
C ALA A 11 -11.64 -32.68 8.18
N LEU A 12 -12.05 -33.58 9.09
CA LEU A 12 -13.10 -33.32 10.09
C LEU A 12 -12.63 -32.45 11.26
N LEU A 13 -11.36 -32.57 11.67
CA LEU A 13 -10.71 -31.66 12.63
C LEU A 13 -10.61 -30.21 12.11
N LEU A 14 -10.46 -30.06 10.78
CA LEU A 14 -10.41 -28.76 10.10
C LEU A 14 -11.80 -28.14 9.83
N VAL A 15 -12.90 -28.91 9.93
CA VAL A 15 -14.28 -28.47 9.60
C VAL A 15 -15.19 -28.31 10.82
N SER A 16 -14.84 -28.79 12.02
CA SER A 16 -15.66 -28.55 13.23
C SER A 16 -15.52 -27.13 13.79
N CYS A 17 -15.62 -26.14 12.90
CA CYS A 17 -16.35 -24.91 13.11
C CYS A 17 -17.83 -25.22 13.35
N HIS A 18 -18.26 -25.39 14.61
CA HIS A 18 -19.47 -24.82 15.21
C HIS A 18 -19.64 -25.37 16.64
N ALA A 19 -20.25 -24.55 17.49
CA ALA A 19 -20.25 -24.67 18.94
C ALA A 19 -20.86 -25.97 19.50
N SER A 20 -20.33 -26.41 20.65
CA SER A 20 -20.89 -27.35 21.66
C SER A 20 -20.47 -28.84 21.62
N ALA A 21 -20.38 -29.42 22.83
CA ALA A 21 -20.16 -30.81 23.26
C ALA A 21 -18.67 -31.25 23.42
N ASP A 22 -18.06 -31.43 24.60
CA ASP A 22 -18.42 -31.96 25.95
C ASP A 22 -18.27 -33.51 26.10
N GLU A 23 -17.78 -33.96 27.26
CA GLU A 23 -17.16 -35.25 27.68
C GLU A 23 -17.77 -36.56 27.15
N ALA A 24 -19.01 -36.56 26.67
CA ALA A 24 -19.70 -37.73 26.14
C ALA A 24 -19.05 -38.33 24.88
N LEU A 25 -18.38 -37.50 24.06
CA LEU A 25 -17.66 -37.94 22.86
C LEU A 25 -16.36 -38.67 23.21
N ALA A 26 -15.65 -38.19 24.24
CA ALA A 26 -14.42 -38.80 24.74
C ALA A 26 -14.69 -40.17 25.41
N ALA A 27 -15.80 -40.32 26.14
CA ALA A 27 -16.19 -41.58 26.76
C ALA A 27 -16.60 -42.66 25.74
N LYS A 28 -17.32 -42.31 24.66
CA LYS A 28 -17.64 -43.24 23.56
C LYS A 28 -16.40 -43.71 22.79
N MET A 29 -15.40 -42.84 22.66
CA MET A 29 -14.14 -43.15 21.98
C MET A 29 -13.27 -44.13 22.78
N ARG A 30 -13.21 -44.01 24.12
CA ARG A 30 -12.46 -44.93 24.99
C ARG A 30 -13.05 -46.35 25.05
N ALA A 31 -14.36 -46.49 24.84
CA ALA A 31 -15.05 -47.78 24.83
C ALA A 31 -14.81 -48.62 23.55
N LEU A 32 -14.35 -48.01 22.46
CA LEU A 32 -14.33 -48.63 21.13
C LEU A 32 -13.01 -49.34 20.77
N PHE A 33 -11.93 -49.21 21.55
CA PHE A 33 -10.59 -49.64 21.09
C PHE A 33 -9.70 -50.31 22.15
N PRO A 34 -9.92 -51.59 22.50
CA PRO A 34 -8.94 -52.36 23.25
C PRO A 34 -8.01 -53.13 22.28
N LYS A 35 -6.77 -52.65 22.14
CA LYS A 35 -5.58 -53.25 21.48
C LYS A 35 -5.44 -53.09 19.96
N ALA A 36 -4.32 -52.49 19.55
CA ALA A 36 -3.86 -52.35 18.16
C ALA A 36 -2.37 -52.77 18.06
N ASP A 37 -1.96 -53.29 16.90
CA ASP A 37 -0.59 -53.72 16.59
C ASP A 37 -0.17 -53.10 15.23
N THR A 38 1.10 -52.72 15.07
CA THR A 38 1.64 -51.81 14.01
C THR A 38 2.72 -52.45 13.12
N ASP A 39 3.01 -51.85 11.95
CA ASP A 39 4.31 -52.01 11.24
C ASP A 39 5.18 -50.73 11.29
N GLN A 40 6.45 -50.82 10.84
CA GLN A 40 7.60 -50.19 11.51
C GLN A 40 8.04 -48.76 11.12
N SER A 41 7.36 -47.97 10.25
CA SER A 41 7.91 -46.61 9.91
C SER A 41 6.96 -45.40 9.73
N GLY A 42 5.65 -45.56 9.49
CA GLY A 42 4.67 -44.48 9.75
C GLY A 42 4.68 -43.17 8.90
N THR A 43 5.31 -43.07 7.73
CA THR A 43 5.36 -41.85 6.88
C THR A 43 4.42 -41.83 5.65
N LEU A 44 3.96 -40.65 5.20
CA LEU A 44 3.08 -40.43 4.03
C LEU A 44 3.86 -40.33 2.69
N SER A 45 3.30 -40.87 1.59
CA SER A 45 3.90 -40.84 0.26
C SER A 45 3.70 -39.52 -0.51
N GLU A 46 4.56 -39.21 -1.50
CA GLU A 46 4.48 -37.97 -2.33
C GLU A 46 3.13 -37.82 -3.05
N ALA A 47 2.54 -38.92 -3.50
CA ALA A 47 1.22 -38.92 -4.15
C ALA A 47 0.09 -38.54 -3.18
N GLU A 48 0.23 -38.88 -1.89
CA GLU A 48 -0.73 -38.51 -0.84
C GLU A 48 -0.58 -37.04 -0.43
N GLN A 49 0.66 -36.53 -0.42
CA GLN A 49 0.94 -35.11 -0.19
C GLN A 49 0.32 -34.24 -1.29
N ALA A 50 0.52 -34.60 -2.56
CA ALA A 50 -0.05 -33.87 -3.71
C ALA A 50 -1.59 -33.84 -3.69
N ARG A 51 -2.24 -34.93 -3.26
CA ARG A 51 -3.71 -34.97 -3.13
C ARG A 51 -4.24 -34.10 -1.98
N ALA A 52 -3.53 -34.06 -0.86
CA ALA A 52 -3.89 -33.19 0.27
C ALA A 52 -3.79 -31.71 -0.11
N VAL A 53 -2.72 -31.35 -0.83
CA VAL A 53 -2.49 -30.01 -1.36
C VAL A 53 -3.61 -29.58 -2.32
N GLU A 54 -3.94 -30.40 -3.30
CA GLU A 54 -4.99 -30.08 -4.29
C GLU A 54 -6.38 -29.98 -3.63
N HIS A 55 -6.66 -30.82 -2.64
CA HIS A 55 -7.91 -30.74 -1.89
C HIS A 55 -8.02 -29.46 -1.08
N VAL A 56 -6.93 -29.02 -0.43
CA VAL A 56 -6.91 -27.76 0.32
C VAL A 56 -6.97 -26.56 -0.62
N LYS A 57 -6.37 -26.66 -1.80
CA LYS A 57 -6.40 -25.63 -2.83
C LYS A 57 -7.83 -25.41 -3.34
N THR A 58 -8.51 -26.49 -3.69
CA THR A 58 -9.89 -26.46 -4.19
C THR A 58 -10.89 -26.03 -3.13
N THR A 59 -10.65 -26.38 -1.85
CA THR A 59 -11.62 -26.16 -0.77
C THR A 59 -11.41 -24.84 -0.02
N TYR A 60 -10.15 -24.42 0.19
CA TYR A 60 -9.79 -23.28 1.04
C TYR A 60 -8.98 -22.21 0.30
N GLY A 61 -8.70 -22.43 -0.98
CA GLY A 61 -7.99 -21.49 -1.84
C GLY A 61 -6.47 -21.60 -1.76
N ASP A 62 -5.80 -20.95 -2.71
CA ASP A 62 -4.36 -21.08 -2.95
C ASP A 62 -3.47 -20.66 -1.77
N GLN A 63 -3.99 -19.84 -0.85
CA GLN A 63 -3.24 -19.39 0.33
C GLN A 63 -2.92 -20.56 1.26
N TRP A 64 -3.89 -21.43 1.50
CA TRP A 64 -3.80 -22.54 2.45
C TRP A 64 -3.08 -23.75 1.85
N SER A 65 -3.30 -24.03 0.57
CA SER A 65 -2.60 -25.13 -0.11
C SER A 65 -1.09 -24.89 -0.17
N GLN A 66 -0.66 -23.66 -0.45
CA GLN A 66 0.76 -23.33 -0.52
C GLN A 66 1.46 -23.33 0.86
N GLN A 67 0.72 -23.08 1.95
CA GLN A 67 1.27 -23.29 3.30
C GLN A 67 1.51 -24.77 3.58
N ILE A 68 0.57 -25.64 3.19
CA ILE A 68 0.69 -27.09 3.32
C ILE A 68 1.79 -27.65 2.39
N GLU A 69 1.91 -27.15 1.15
CA GLU A 69 3.03 -27.46 0.25
C GLU A 69 4.37 -27.07 0.87
N GLY A 70 4.47 -25.84 1.42
CA GLY A 70 5.67 -25.37 2.09
C GLY A 70 6.01 -26.15 3.36
N MET A 71 5.03 -26.75 4.02
CA MET A 71 5.24 -27.68 5.14
C MET A 71 5.76 -29.02 4.65
N PHE A 72 5.19 -29.59 3.58
CA PHE A 72 5.68 -30.82 2.95
C PHE A 72 7.10 -30.67 2.37
N ALA A 73 7.43 -29.52 1.78
CA ALA A 73 8.77 -29.25 1.25
C ALA A 73 9.84 -29.12 2.35
N ARG A 74 9.48 -28.54 3.50
CA ARG A 74 10.36 -28.48 4.69
C ARG A 74 10.54 -29.86 5.31
N ALA A 75 9.45 -30.59 5.45
CA ALA A 75 9.39 -31.99 5.89
C ALA A 75 10.27 -32.94 5.06
N ALA A 76 10.27 -32.77 3.73
CA ALA A 76 11.06 -33.61 2.82
C ALA A 76 12.58 -33.36 2.92
N LYS A 77 12.99 -32.14 3.31
CA LYS A 77 14.40 -31.79 3.53
C LYS A 77 14.99 -32.42 4.79
N ASP A 78 14.16 -32.65 5.80
CA ASP A 78 14.57 -33.11 7.13
C ASP A 78 14.37 -34.62 7.34
N GLY A 79 13.98 -35.37 6.30
CA GLY A 79 14.01 -36.83 6.27
C GLY A 79 12.99 -37.58 7.14
N SER A 80 12.16 -36.89 7.94
CA SER A 80 10.99 -37.47 8.61
C SER A 80 10.14 -36.36 9.21
N VAL A 81 8.83 -36.36 8.96
CA VAL A 81 7.93 -35.59 9.83
C VAL A 81 7.60 -36.48 11.01
N SER A 82 8.14 -36.16 12.18
CA SER A 82 7.63 -36.77 13.41
C SER A 82 6.15 -36.39 13.55
N SER A 83 5.33 -37.32 14.06
CA SER A 83 3.93 -37.06 14.38
C SER A 83 3.76 -35.82 15.27
N GLU A 84 4.78 -35.48 16.06
CA GLU A 84 4.84 -34.33 16.96
C GLU A 84 4.99 -32.99 16.23
N ALA A 85 5.85 -32.89 15.21
CA ALA A 85 5.97 -31.69 14.38
C ALA A 85 4.69 -31.43 13.56
N TRP A 86 4.02 -32.51 13.14
CA TRP A 86 2.75 -32.44 12.40
C TRP A 86 1.59 -32.03 13.32
N LEU A 87 1.53 -32.56 14.55
CA LEU A 87 0.58 -32.15 15.58
C LEU A 87 0.75 -30.67 15.98
N GLN A 88 1.98 -30.20 16.18
CA GLN A 88 2.26 -28.79 16.46
C GLN A 88 1.79 -27.88 15.32
N ALA A 89 1.91 -28.30 14.06
CA ALA A 89 1.43 -27.50 12.94
C ALA A 89 -0.10 -27.47 12.84
N VAL A 90 -0.80 -28.55 13.20
CA VAL A 90 -2.27 -28.55 13.30
C VAL A 90 -2.77 -27.76 14.52
N GLU A 91 -2.08 -27.81 15.65
CA GLU A 91 -2.32 -26.94 16.80
C GLU A 91 -2.10 -25.46 16.45
N ARG A 92 -1.15 -25.16 15.55
CA ARG A 92 -0.98 -23.81 15.00
C ARG A 92 -2.14 -23.32 14.14
N PHE A 93 -3.07 -24.18 13.77
CA PHE A 93 -4.31 -23.83 13.10
C PHE A 93 -5.54 -24.12 13.98
N ALA A 94 -5.33 -24.57 15.21
CA ALA A 94 -6.40 -24.69 16.20
C ALA A 94 -6.97 -23.31 16.53
N ARG A 95 -8.24 -23.31 16.91
CA ARG A 95 -9.06 -22.13 17.15
C ARG A 95 -8.31 -21.13 18.03
N PRO A 96 -8.28 -19.83 17.67
CA PRO A 96 -7.69 -18.82 18.54
C PRO A 96 -8.35 -18.91 19.92
N PRO A 97 -7.59 -18.73 21.01
CA PRO A 97 -8.11 -18.78 22.36
C PRO A 97 -9.25 -17.76 22.55
N ALA A 98 -10.05 -17.99 23.58
CA ALA A 98 -11.14 -17.08 23.93
C ALA A 98 -10.59 -15.65 24.05
N LYS A 99 -11.20 -14.71 23.32
CA LYS A 99 -10.82 -13.31 23.40
C LYS A 99 -11.24 -12.73 24.74
N LYS A 100 -10.41 -11.85 25.30
CA LYS A 100 -10.79 -10.93 26.38
C LYS A 100 -11.02 -9.56 25.76
N THR A 101 -12.08 -8.86 26.15
CA THR A 101 -12.29 -7.47 25.74
C THR A 101 -12.08 -6.56 26.94
N GLU A 102 -11.27 -5.52 26.78
CA GLU A 102 -11.00 -4.51 27.79
C GLU A 102 -11.21 -3.11 27.25
N MET A 103 -11.58 -2.21 28.15
CA MET A 103 -11.72 -0.78 27.88
C MET A 103 -10.48 -0.08 28.43
N ILE A 104 -9.54 0.29 27.55
CA ILE A 104 -8.27 0.88 27.94
C ILE A 104 -8.43 2.40 28.08
N ALA A 105 -8.12 2.96 29.24
CA ALA A 105 -8.15 4.40 29.46
C ALA A 105 -6.93 5.10 28.84
N MET A 106 -7.19 6.12 28.02
CA MET A 106 -6.18 7.03 27.49
C MET A 106 -5.84 8.11 28.52
N ARG A 107 -4.83 8.95 28.25
CA ARG A 107 -4.38 10.02 29.16
C ARG A 107 -5.45 11.05 29.53
N ASP A 108 -6.48 11.19 28.69
CA ASP A 108 -7.61 12.09 28.88
C ASP A 108 -8.83 11.38 29.51
N GLY A 109 -8.69 10.12 29.93
CA GLY A 109 -9.76 9.31 30.49
C GLY A 109 -10.69 8.66 29.47
N THR A 110 -10.53 8.93 28.16
CA THR A 110 -11.33 8.27 27.12
C THR A 110 -11.03 6.79 27.07
N LEU A 111 -12.07 5.95 27.03
CA LEU A 111 -11.92 4.50 27.01
C LEU A 111 -11.96 3.95 25.58
N LEU A 112 -10.91 3.21 25.18
CA LEU A 112 -10.82 2.54 23.88
C LEU A 112 -11.04 1.03 24.01
N ALA A 113 -11.99 0.51 23.24
CA ALA A 113 -12.34 -0.90 23.21
C ALA A 113 -11.25 -1.72 22.52
N THR A 114 -10.78 -2.74 23.24
CA THR A 114 -9.60 -3.52 22.85
C THR A 114 -9.84 -5.00 23.05
N ASP A 115 -9.70 -5.79 21.98
CA ASP A 115 -9.76 -7.25 22.04
C ASP A 115 -8.33 -7.80 22.19
N LEU A 116 -8.13 -8.67 23.18
CA LEU A 116 -6.89 -9.35 23.50
C LEU A 116 -7.02 -10.85 23.22
N TYR A 117 -6.04 -11.39 22.51
CA TYR A 117 -5.90 -12.82 22.27
C TYR A 117 -4.56 -13.25 22.86
N LEU A 118 -4.61 -14.06 23.93
CA LEU A 118 -3.43 -14.49 24.67
C LEU A 118 -3.03 -15.91 24.26
N PRO A 119 -1.75 -16.21 24.05
CA PRO A 119 -1.28 -17.57 23.79
C PRO A 119 -1.46 -18.47 25.03
N GLN A 120 -1.39 -19.79 24.81
CA GLN A 120 -1.37 -20.73 25.93
C GLN A 120 -0.05 -20.62 26.72
N GLY A 121 -0.11 -20.90 28.02
CA GLY A 121 1.02 -20.83 28.94
C GLY A 121 1.00 -19.61 29.87
N ASP A 122 2.01 -19.53 30.74
CA ASP A 122 2.03 -18.57 31.85
C ASP A 122 2.69 -17.21 31.51
N GLY A 123 3.27 -17.07 30.32
CA GLY A 123 3.95 -15.85 29.88
C GLY A 123 5.24 -15.53 30.66
N PRO A 124 5.73 -14.28 30.62
CA PRO A 124 5.25 -13.16 29.80
C PRO A 124 5.58 -13.35 28.30
N PHE A 125 4.85 -12.66 27.43
CA PHE A 125 4.90 -12.82 25.98
C PHE A 125 5.18 -11.50 25.25
N PRO A 126 5.79 -11.55 24.06
CA PRO A 126 5.86 -10.41 23.15
C PRO A 126 4.48 -10.08 22.56
N VAL A 127 4.27 -8.82 22.21
CA VAL A 127 2.96 -8.30 21.81
C VAL A 127 2.98 -7.79 20.38
N VAL A 128 1.92 -8.09 19.62
CA VAL A 128 1.63 -7.51 18.32
C VAL A 128 0.30 -6.76 18.38
N LEU A 129 0.35 -5.44 18.15
CA LEU A 129 -0.80 -4.54 18.19
C LEU A 129 -1.23 -4.11 16.79
N THR A 130 -2.54 -4.14 16.53
CA THR A 130 -3.17 -3.45 15.40
C THR A 130 -4.24 -2.49 15.91
N ARG A 131 -4.21 -1.24 15.43
CA ARG A 131 -5.26 -0.23 15.69
C ARG A 131 -6.05 0.01 14.41
N THR A 132 -7.37 0.07 14.49
CA THR A 132 -8.21 0.11 13.29
C THR A 132 -9.45 0.98 13.43
N PRO A 133 -9.89 1.66 12.35
CA PRO A 133 -11.18 2.34 12.33
C PRO A 133 -12.29 1.48 11.71
N TYR A 134 -12.04 0.18 11.46
CA TYR A 134 -12.93 -0.72 10.70
C TYR A 134 -13.66 -1.77 11.55
N GLY A 135 -13.45 -1.76 12.86
CA GLY A 135 -14.15 -2.62 13.82
C GLY A 135 -13.32 -3.83 14.21
N ARG A 136 -12.89 -3.89 15.47
CA ARG A 136 -12.00 -4.94 15.98
C ARG A 136 -12.57 -6.35 15.82
N VAL A 137 -13.89 -6.51 15.94
CA VAL A 137 -14.58 -7.80 15.85
C VAL A 137 -14.35 -8.48 14.49
N LYS A 138 -14.27 -7.69 13.41
CA LYS A 138 -14.09 -8.23 12.04
C LYS A 138 -12.67 -8.70 11.74
N ARG A 139 -11.70 -8.37 12.61
CA ARG A 139 -10.27 -8.65 12.46
C ARG A 139 -9.77 -9.83 13.30
N GLY A 140 -10.61 -10.40 14.16
CA GLY A 140 -10.22 -11.50 15.06
C GLY A 140 -9.71 -12.76 14.37
N LYS A 141 -10.03 -12.96 13.07
CA LYS A 141 -9.53 -14.07 12.26
C LYS A 141 -8.01 -14.08 12.08
N ASP A 142 -7.37 -12.91 12.16
CA ASP A 142 -5.92 -12.77 11.98
C ASP A 142 -5.14 -13.22 13.25
N ALA A 143 -5.82 -13.32 14.40
CA ALA A 143 -5.20 -13.58 15.69
C ALA A 143 -4.49 -14.94 15.76
N GLY A 144 -5.06 -15.99 15.14
CA GLY A 144 -4.50 -17.34 15.22
C GLY A 144 -3.05 -17.43 14.75
N SER A 145 -2.68 -16.71 13.69
CA SER A 145 -1.32 -16.72 13.14
C SER A 145 -0.27 -16.17 14.11
N PHE A 146 -0.65 -15.27 15.01
CA PHE A 146 0.25 -14.69 16.02
C PHE A 146 0.21 -15.46 17.32
N VAL A 147 -0.99 -15.78 17.79
CA VAL A 147 -1.20 -16.41 19.08
C VAL A 147 -0.60 -17.81 19.12
N ASN A 148 -0.72 -18.55 18.02
CA ASN A 148 -0.19 -19.89 17.95
C ASN A 148 1.34 -19.93 17.83
N ASP A 149 1.96 -18.80 17.48
CA ASP A 149 3.40 -18.62 17.53
C ASP A 149 3.84 -17.98 18.87
N GLY A 150 2.97 -17.84 19.87
CA GLY A 150 3.34 -17.34 21.20
C GLY A 150 3.44 -15.81 21.31
N TYR A 151 2.66 -15.08 20.53
CA TYR A 151 2.47 -13.64 20.67
C TYR A 151 1.11 -13.33 21.30
N VAL A 152 1.04 -12.31 22.15
CA VAL A 152 -0.26 -11.68 22.44
C VAL A 152 -0.64 -10.83 21.24
N PHE A 153 -1.82 -11.07 20.67
CA PHE A 153 -2.34 -10.27 19.58
C PHE A 153 -3.45 -9.34 20.09
N ILE A 154 -3.31 -8.05 19.80
CA ILE A 154 -4.22 -7.02 20.30
C ILE A 154 -4.83 -6.26 19.13
N ILE A 155 -6.15 -6.11 19.18
CA ILE A 155 -6.91 -5.35 18.18
C ILE A 155 -7.68 -4.25 18.91
N GLN A 156 -7.36 -3.00 18.63
CA GLN A 156 -8.02 -1.85 19.25
C GLN A 156 -8.83 -1.05 18.23
N ASP A 157 -10.07 -0.72 18.58
CA ASP A 157 -10.85 0.27 17.85
C ASP A 157 -10.32 1.67 18.14
N MET A 158 -10.05 2.45 17.08
CA MET A 158 -9.63 3.84 17.23
C MET A 158 -10.67 4.66 18.01
N ARG A 159 -10.24 5.77 18.61
CA ARG A 159 -11.11 6.77 19.26
C ARG A 159 -12.33 7.11 18.40
N GLY A 160 -13.51 7.11 19.03
CA GLY A 160 -14.81 7.38 18.42
C GLY A 160 -15.30 6.33 17.43
N ARG A 161 -14.68 5.14 17.38
CA ARG A 161 -15.04 4.06 16.47
C ARG A 161 -15.64 2.88 17.23
N PHE A 162 -16.76 2.38 16.74
CA PHE A 162 -17.45 1.20 17.29
C PHE A 162 -17.67 1.33 18.79
N ASP A 163 -17.05 0.47 19.60
CA ASP A 163 -17.25 0.46 21.05
C ASP A 163 -16.27 1.40 21.78
N SER A 164 -15.33 2.04 21.07
CA SER A 164 -14.43 3.05 21.63
C SER A 164 -15.14 4.39 21.78
N GLN A 165 -14.92 5.05 22.92
CA GLN A 165 -15.42 6.37 23.22
C GLN A 165 -14.66 7.48 22.46
N GLY A 166 -15.15 8.72 22.53
CA GLY A 166 -14.52 9.92 21.99
C GLY A 166 -15.07 10.35 20.62
N GLU A 167 -14.45 11.37 20.02
CA GLU A 167 -14.89 11.92 18.74
C GLU A 167 -14.56 10.99 17.56
N ASN A 168 -15.54 10.81 16.66
CA ASN A 168 -15.44 9.98 15.46
C ASN A 168 -14.74 10.71 14.31
N LEU A 169 -13.49 11.11 14.53
CA LEU A 169 -12.64 11.78 13.55
C LEU A 169 -11.43 10.90 13.18
N PRO A 170 -11.09 10.77 11.88
CA PRO A 170 -9.98 9.93 11.46
C PRO A 170 -8.64 10.49 11.98
N PHE A 171 -7.83 9.60 12.54
CA PHE A 171 -6.42 9.82 12.93
C PHE A 171 -6.14 10.85 14.03
N HIS A 172 -7.15 11.58 14.54
CA HIS A 172 -6.98 12.71 15.47
C HIS A 172 -6.13 12.39 16.71
N GLY A 173 -6.25 11.17 17.24
CA GLY A 173 -5.46 10.69 18.38
C GLY A 173 -4.38 9.65 18.07
N CYS A 174 -3.96 9.53 16.82
CA CYS A 174 -3.00 8.50 16.42
C CYS A 174 -1.54 8.95 16.44
N GLY A 175 -1.27 10.25 16.48
CA GLY A 175 0.07 10.83 16.35
C GLY A 175 0.60 11.46 17.64
N TRP A 176 1.17 12.65 17.49
CA TRP A 176 1.88 13.41 18.52
C TRP A 176 1.17 14.73 18.90
N SER A 177 -0.15 14.77 18.71
CA SER A 177 -1.01 15.91 19.08
C SER A 177 -1.44 15.80 20.56
N GLU A 178 -2.53 16.50 20.92
CA GLU A 178 -3.14 16.46 22.26
C GLU A 178 -3.50 15.04 22.71
N HIS A 179 -3.98 14.21 21.77
CA HIS A 179 -4.28 12.80 21.98
C HIS A 179 -3.16 11.95 21.36
N GLN A 180 -2.67 10.96 22.11
CA GLN A 180 -1.62 10.05 21.65
C GLN A 180 -2.00 8.62 22.01
N ASP A 181 -3.18 8.21 21.56
CA ASP A 181 -3.84 6.98 21.98
C ASP A 181 -2.95 5.74 21.74
N GLY A 182 -2.13 5.75 20.68
CA GLY A 182 -1.19 4.67 20.41
C GLY A 182 -0.08 4.57 21.45
N VAL A 183 0.45 5.71 21.92
CA VAL A 183 1.47 5.79 22.98
C VAL A 183 0.88 5.32 24.31
N ASP A 184 -0.31 5.81 24.65
CA ASP A 184 -1.01 5.43 25.88
C ASP A 184 -1.35 3.94 25.90
N THR A 185 -1.75 3.39 24.75
CA THR A 185 -1.98 1.95 24.59
C THR A 185 -0.71 1.14 24.80
N LEU A 186 0.45 1.58 24.26
CA LEU A 186 1.71 0.86 24.47
C LEU A 186 2.11 0.89 25.96
N ALA A 187 1.93 2.03 26.62
CA ALA A 187 2.22 2.18 28.05
C ALA A 187 1.34 1.26 28.90
N TRP A 188 0.04 1.16 28.58
CA TRP A 188 -0.87 0.24 29.25
C TRP A 188 -0.48 -1.23 29.03
N ILE A 189 -0.14 -1.61 27.80
CA ILE A 189 0.29 -2.99 27.45
C ILE A 189 1.52 -3.39 28.27
N LYS A 190 2.50 -2.50 28.43
CA LYS A 190 3.74 -2.80 29.15
C LYS A 190 3.53 -3.06 30.65
N GLN A 191 2.45 -2.54 31.23
CA GLN A 191 2.13 -2.75 32.64
C GLN A 191 1.44 -4.10 32.90
N GLN A 192 1.07 -4.83 31.86
CA GLN A 192 0.34 -6.08 32.01
C GLN A 192 1.28 -7.23 32.38
N PRO A 193 0.88 -8.13 33.31
CA PRO A 193 1.74 -9.22 33.79
C PRO A 193 2.08 -10.25 32.70
N TRP A 194 1.27 -10.31 31.64
CA TRP A 194 1.48 -11.20 30.50
C TRP A 194 2.40 -10.60 29.42
N CYS A 195 2.86 -9.34 29.55
CA CYS A 195 3.70 -8.67 28.55
C CYS A 195 5.18 -8.72 28.94
N ASP A 196 6.06 -9.10 28.01
CA ASP A 196 7.51 -9.16 28.24
C ASP A 196 8.23 -7.82 28.00
N GLY A 197 7.47 -6.77 27.69
CA GLY A 197 7.95 -5.42 27.39
C GLY A 197 8.34 -5.18 25.93
N ARG A 198 8.20 -6.17 25.03
CA ARG A 198 8.50 -6.03 23.60
C ARG A 198 7.20 -5.94 22.81
N ILE A 199 6.99 -4.80 22.14
CA ILE A 199 5.76 -4.53 21.41
C ILE A 199 6.09 -4.21 19.95
N ALA A 200 5.38 -4.85 19.03
CA ALA A 200 5.37 -4.51 17.63
C ALA A 200 3.98 -4.10 17.16
N THR A 201 3.92 -3.43 16.01
CA THR A 201 2.66 -3.12 15.37
C THR A 201 2.55 -3.73 13.98
N ILE A 202 1.33 -4.03 13.57
CA ILE A 202 1.00 -4.47 12.21
C ILE A 202 -0.31 -3.85 11.75
N GLY A 203 -0.44 -3.61 10.45
CA GLY A 203 -1.66 -3.04 9.88
C GLY A 203 -1.46 -2.56 8.45
N GLY A 204 -2.55 -2.62 7.69
CA GLY A 204 -2.63 -2.08 6.34
C GLY A 204 -3.57 -0.87 6.26
N SER A 205 -3.39 -0.01 5.26
CA SER A 205 -4.27 1.14 4.99
C SER A 205 -4.33 2.09 6.18
N ALA A 206 -5.51 2.48 6.67
CA ALA A 206 -5.62 3.29 7.89
C ALA A 206 -4.92 2.66 9.10
N GLY A 207 -4.88 1.33 9.20
CA GLY A 207 -4.10 0.65 10.24
C GLY A 207 -2.59 0.88 10.07
N GLY A 208 -2.09 0.91 8.84
CA GLY A 208 -0.72 1.32 8.53
C GLY A 208 -0.45 2.80 8.82
N ILE A 209 -1.40 3.69 8.50
CA ILE A 209 -1.29 5.13 8.83
C ILE A 209 -1.18 5.32 10.35
N THR A 210 -1.94 4.57 11.15
CA THR A 210 -1.79 4.63 12.62
C THR A 210 -0.39 4.22 13.09
N GLN A 211 0.30 3.34 12.36
CA GLN A 211 1.67 2.92 12.66
C GLN A 211 2.68 4.02 12.34
N ASN A 212 2.55 4.70 11.20
CA ASN A 212 3.42 5.82 10.83
C ASN A 212 3.25 6.98 11.83
N LEU A 213 2.01 7.30 12.21
CA LEU A 213 1.71 8.33 13.21
C LEU A 213 2.27 7.97 14.60
N LEU A 214 2.11 6.72 15.04
CA LEU A 214 2.69 6.23 16.29
C LEU A 214 4.22 6.28 16.26
N ALA A 215 4.85 5.88 15.16
CA ALA A 215 6.31 5.96 15.01
C ALA A 215 6.78 7.41 15.11
N GLY A 216 6.05 8.34 14.49
CA GLY A 216 6.30 9.78 14.58
C GLY A 216 6.15 10.33 16.00
N ALA A 217 5.37 9.69 16.89
CA ALA A 217 5.33 10.04 18.32
C ALA A 217 6.54 9.50 19.12
N ALA A 218 7.39 8.70 18.50
CA ALA A 218 8.66 8.17 19.04
C ALA A 218 8.58 7.42 20.39
N PRO A 219 7.62 6.48 20.57
CA PRO A 219 7.53 5.69 21.80
C PRO A 219 8.78 4.83 22.01
N GLU A 220 9.23 4.68 23.25
CA GLU A 220 10.42 3.86 23.59
C GLU A 220 10.17 2.35 23.50
N ASP A 221 8.91 1.96 23.67
CA ASP A 221 8.48 0.56 23.81
C ASP A 221 8.20 -0.14 22.48
N LEU A 222 8.26 0.59 21.36
CA LEU A 222 8.01 0.06 20.01
C LEU A 222 9.27 -0.57 19.41
N LYS A 223 9.26 -1.89 19.20
CA LYS A 223 10.43 -2.67 18.77
C LYS A 223 10.47 -3.04 17.29
N ALA A 224 9.32 -3.13 16.63
CA ALA A 224 9.25 -3.37 15.18
C ALA A 224 7.87 -3.00 14.63
N GLN A 225 7.80 -2.76 13.31
CA GLN A 225 6.53 -2.54 12.62
C GLN A 225 6.43 -3.29 11.31
N TYR A 226 5.21 -3.59 10.89
CA TYR A 226 4.90 -4.09 9.56
C TYR A 226 3.76 -3.27 8.96
N ILE A 227 4.10 -2.40 8.02
CA ILE A 227 3.28 -1.29 7.55
C ILE A 227 2.93 -1.55 6.09
N SER A 228 1.64 -1.68 5.78
CA SER A 228 1.20 -1.94 4.41
C SER A 228 0.30 -0.83 3.89
N VAL A 229 0.54 -0.39 2.64
CA VAL A 229 -0.27 0.56 1.86
C VAL A 229 -0.71 1.76 2.70
N ALA A 230 0.25 2.57 3.16
CA ALA A 230 0.02 3.66 4.10
C ALA A 230 0.66 4.97 3.62
N ALA A 231 -0.02 6.08 3.88
CA ALA A 231 0.51 7.43 3.65
C ALA A 231 1.60 7.80 4.66
N ALA A 232 2.57 8.60 4.22
CA ALA A 232 3.46 9.36 5.10
C ALA A 232 2.85 10.75 5.40
N SER A 233 2.32 11.40 4.37
CA SER A 233 1.61 12.68 4.48
C SER A 233 0.12 12.51 4.20
N MET A 234 -0.73 12.80 5.20
CA MET A 234 -2.18 12.85 4.96
C MET A 234 -2.61 13.99 4.02
N TYR A 235 -1.76 15.02 3.84
CA TYR A 235 -1.97 16.06 2.84
C TYR A 235 -1.51 15.57 1.47
N SER A 236 -0.20 15.40 1.26
CA SER A 236 0.38 15.19 -0.08
C SER A 236 0.10 13.80 -0.66
N ASP A 237 -0.04 12.77 0.18
CA ASP A 237 -0.22 11.38 -0.28
C ASP A 237 -1.64 10.87 -0.07
N GLY A 238 -2.42 11.54 0.81
CA GLY A 238 -3.77 11.14 1.16
C GLY A 238 -4.84 11.99 0.51
N THR A 239 -4.89 13.27 0.87
CA THR A 239 -6.08 14.13 0.64
C THR A 239 -5.92 15.11 -0.51
N TYR A 240 -4.74 15.69 -0.69
CA TYR A 240 -4.45 16.78 -1.61
C TYR A 240 -3.18 16.49 -2.46
N ILE A 241 -3.28 15.57 -3.43
CA ILE A 241 -2.14 15.26 -4.31
C ILE A 241 -1.88 16.43 -5.25
N GLY A 242 -0.64 16.92 -5.29
CA GLY A 242 -0.33 18.15 -6.03
C GLY A 242 -1.25 19.32 -5.65
N SER A 243 -1.73 19.32 -4.41
CA SER A 243 -2.71 20.26 -3.86
C SER A 243 -4.10 20.25 -4.55
N ALA A 244 -4.43 19.21 -5.32
CA ALA A 244 -5.79 18.95 -5.81
C ALA A 244 -6.51 17.95 -4.87
N PHE A 245 -7.76 18.25 -4.49
CA PHE A 245 -8.50 17.43 -3.52
C PHE A 245 -8.85 16.08 -4.15
N ARG A 246 -8.46 14.97 -3.52
CA ARG A 246 -8.76 13.60 -3.96
C ARG A 246 -10.21 13.24 -3.66
N LYS A 247 -11.12 13.86 -4.41
CA LYS A 247 -12.56 13.91 -4.17
C LYS A 247 -13.20 12.54 -3.92
N ALA A 248 -13.31 11.70 -4.95
CA ALA A 248 -14.10 10.46 -4.85
C ALA A 248 -13.59 9.54 -3.75
N ASP A 249 -12.28 9.30 -3.68
CA ASP A 249 -11.73 8.37 -2.70
C ASP A 249 -11.91 8.87 -1.25
N ILE A 250 -11.69 10.16 -1.00
CA ILE A 250 -11.88 10.72 0.35
C ILE A 250 -13.35 10.71 0.75
N GLU A 251 -14.25 11.22 -0.11
CA GLU A 251 -15.68 11.26 0.18
C GLU A 251 -16.29 9.87 0.38
N ASN A 252 -15.96 8.93 -0.50
CA ASN A 252 -16.46 7.56 -0.42
C ASN A 252 -15.89 6.84 0.79
N TRP A 253 -14.61 7.06 1.12
CA TRP A 253 -14.00 6.45 2.30
C TRP A 253 -14.58 7.00 3.59
N THR A 254 -14.72 8.31 3.75
CA THR A 254 -15.28 8.93 4.96
C THR A 254 -16.73 8.51 5.16
N THR A 255 -17.53 8.59 4.10
CA THR A 255 -18.97 8.28 4.15
C THR A 255 -19.21 6.78 4.31
N GLY A 256 -18.52 5.96 3.51
CA GLY A 256 -18.65 4.50 3.53
C GLY A 256 -18.22 3.88 4.86
N ASN A 257 -17.23 4.49 5.54
CA ASN A 257 -16.84 4.08 6.89
C ASN A 257 -17.64 4.79 7.99
N LYS A 258 -18.62 5.64 7.66
CA LYS A 258 -19.47 6.34 8.64
C LYS A 258 -18.64 7.13 9.66
N PHE A 259 -17.62 7.86 9.19
CA PHE A 259 -17.03 8.90 10.02
C PHE A 259 -18.04 10.05 10.22
N ASP A 260 -17.84 10.86 11.25
CA ASP A 260 -18.64 12.06 11.43
C ASP A 260 -18.53 12.95 10.16
N PRO A 261 -19.62 13.48 9.60
CA PRO A 261 -19.57 14.39 8.45
C PRO A 261 -18.59 15.55 8.63
N LYS A 262 -18.41 16.03 9.87
CA LYS A 262 -17.42 17.05 10.23
C LYS A 262 -15.99 16.67 9.80
N ALA A 263 -15.65 15.38 9.72
CA ALA A 263 -14.35 14.95 9.24
C ALA A 263 -14.07 15.41 7.81
N LEU A 264 -15.04 15.23 6.91
CA LEU A 264 -14.93 15.66 5.52
C LEU A 264 -14.94 17.19 5.42
N ASP A 265 -15.79 17.86 6.20
CA ASP A 265 -15.86 19.32 6.23
C ASP A 265 -14.53 19.94 6.69
N LEU A 266 -13.90 19.37 7.72
CA LEU A 266 -12.57 19.78 8.17
C LEU A 266 -11.52 19.58 7.07
N MET A 267 -11.47 18.41 6.43
CA MET A 267 -10.50 18.18 5.34
C MET A 267 -10.67 19.19 4.19
N ARG A 268 -11.91 19.57 3.87
CA ARG A 268 -12.22 20.57 2.82
C ARG A 268 -11.96 22.01 3.24
N SER A 269 -12.12 22.33 4.54
CA SER A 269 -11.86 23.68 5.05
C SER A 269 -10.36 24.02 5.11
N HIS A 270 -9.49 23.01 4.96
CA HIS A 270 -8.05 23.15 4.96
C HIS A 270 -7.44 22.76 3.59
N PRO A 271 -7.65 23.54 2.50
CA PRO A 271 -7.12 23.22 1.18
C PRO A 271 -5.61 23.49 1.02
N SER A 272 -5.05 24.35 1.85
CA SER A 272 -3.60 24.55 1.99
C SER A 272 -3.02 23.55 2.98
N TYR A 273 -1.73 23.24 2.84
CA TYR A 273 -0.98 22.63 3.92
C TYR A 273 -0.82 23.65 5.06
N ASP A 274 -1.41 23.38 6.22
CA ASP A 274 -1.40 24.24 7.41
C ASP A 274 -1.28 23.38 8.68
N ASP A 275 -1.49 23.98 9.85
CA ASP A 275 -1.37 23.31 11.15
C ASP A 275 -2.30 22.09 11.29
N TYR A 276 -3.45 22.08 10.60
CA TYR A 276 -4.35 20.92 10.60
C TYR A 276 -3.69 19.71 9.94
N TRP A 277 -2.88 19.91 8.90
CA TRP A 277 -2.16 18.84 8.20
C TRP A 277 -0.82 18.51 8.85
N ALA A 278 -0.14 19.50 9.45
CA ALA A 278 1.16 19.31 10.08
C ALA A 278 1.17 18.23 11.18
N ARG A 279 0.05 18.04 11.88
CA ARG A 279 -0.13 16.95 12.88
C ARG A 279 -0.21 15.54 12.29
N PHE A 280 -0.33 15.41 10.98
CA PHE A 280 -0.36 14.15 10.25
C PHE A 280 0.76 14.03 9.21
N GLU A 281 1.81 14.85 9.35
CA GLU A 281 2.96 14.86 8.46
C GLU A 281 4.13 14.11 9.09
N THR A 282 4.23 12.81 8.83
CA THR A 282 5.29 11.97 9.40
C THR A 282 6.65 12.30 8.82
N ALA A 283 6.69 12.92 7.63
CA ALA A 283 7.92 13.32 6.97
C ALA A 283 8.80 14.25 7.82
N THR A 284 8.17 15.08 8.66
CA THR A 284 8.83 16.01 9.60
C THR A 284 9.37 15.34 10.85
N ARG A 285 9.02 14.07 11.09
CA ARG A 285 9.29 13.33 12.32
C ARG A 285 10.25 12.14 12.14
N HIS A 286 10.73 11.87 10.94
CA HIS A 286 11.65 10.74 10.70
C HIS A 286 12.84 10.71 11.67
N ALA A 287 13.44 11.87 11.98
CA ALA A 287 14.59 12.00 12.88
C ALA A 287 14.38 11.49 14.32
N GLN A 288 13.13 11.37 14.77
CA GLN A 288 12.80 10.85 16.10
C GLN A 288 12.28 9.41 16.07
N MET A 289 11.99 8.84 14.90
CA MET A 289 11.48 7.48 14.78
C MET A 289 12.59 6.47 15.07
N LYS A 290 12.33 5.54 16.00
CA LYS A 290 13.32 4.56 16.49
C LYS A 290 13.08 3.13 15.98
N ALA A 291 11.88 2.83 15.50
CA ALA A 291 11.51 1.44 15.19
C ALA A 291 12.03 0.99 13.81
N PRO A 292 12.54 -0.24 13.68
CA PRO A 292 12.72 -0.90 12.40
C PRO A 292 11.35 -1.30 11.82
N ALA A 293 11.20 -1.24 10.49
CA ALA A 293 9.94 -1.59 9.85
C ALA A 293 10.10 -2.23 8.47
N ILE A 294 9.13 -3.06 8.10
CA ILE A 294 8.87 -3.45 6.72
C ILE A 294 7.72 -2.57 6.19
N HIS A 295 7.95 -1.92 5.06
CA HIS A 295 7.01 -1.09 4.33
C HIS A 295 6.57 -1.84 3.06
N VAL A 296 5.27 -2.08 2.88
CA VAL A 296 4.74 -2.85 1.74
C VAL A 296 3.75 -2.01 0.96
N GLY A 297 4.06 -1.71 -0.29
CA GLY A 297 3.22 -0.91 -1.18
C GLY A 297 3.02 -1.55 -2.55
N GLY A 298 2.17 -0.92 -3.36
CA GLY A 298 1.92 -1.30 -4.74
C GLY A 298 2.19 -0.12 -5.69
N TRP A 299 2.68 -0.38 -6.89
CA TRP A 299 2.90 0.67 -7.90
C TRP A 299 1.62 1.41 -8.30
N PHE A 300 0.45 0.76 -8.20
CA PHE A 300 -0.86 1.36 -8.46
C PHE A 300 -1.65 1.60 -7.16
N ASP A 301 -0.99 1.55 -6.01
CA ASP A 301 -1.61 1.87 -4.73
C ASP A 301 -1.83 3.38 -4.58
N MET A 302 -2.91 3.76 -3.89
CA MET A 302 -3.26 5.16 -3.64
C MET A 302 -2.23 5.90 -2.77
N PHE A 303 -1.36 5.17 -2.05
CA PHE A 303 -0.33 5.69 -1.16
C PHE A 303 1.08 5.26 -1.61
N ALA A 304 1.25 4.86 -2.87
CA ALA A 304 2.51 4.32 -3.40
C ALA A 304 3.72 5.19 -3.03
N GLN A 305 3.65 6.49 -3.31
CA GLN A 305 4.75 7.42 -3.01
C GLN A 305 4.93 7.64 -1.50
N GLY A 306 3.86 7.70 -0.72
CA GLY A 306 3.94 7.84 0.75
C GLY A 306 4.61 6.63 1.42
N THR A 307 4.35 5.42 0.92
CA THR A 307 5.02 4.19 1.41
C THR A 307 6.53 4.25 1.15
N ILE A 308 6.93 4.72 -0.03
CA ILE A 308 8.35 4.91 -0.39
C ILE A 308 8.98 6.02 0.45
N ASP A 309 8.31 7.17 0.60
CA ASP A 309 8.84 8.33 1.30
C ASP A 309 9.02 8.05 2.81
N GLU A 310 8.14 7.25 3.41
CA GLU A 310 8.29 6.76 4.79
C GLU A 310 9.50 5.82 4.94
N PHE A 311 9.68 4.87 4.00
CA PHE A 311 10.87 4.00 3.97
C PHE A 311 12.15 4.84 3.86
N VAL A 312 12.28 5.66 2.82
CA VAL A 312 13.47 6.47 2.53
C VAL A 312 13.77 7.39 3.73
N GLY A 313 12.73 8.02 4.27
CA GLY A 313 12.86 8.91 5.42
C GLY A 313 13.42 8.22 6.65
N ARG A 314 12.87 7.07 7.03
CA ARG A 314 13.34 6.31 8.20
C ARG A 314 14.70 5.64 7.94
N GLN A 315 14.93 5.15 6.73
CA GLN A 315 16.16 4.46 6.35
C GLN A 315 17.38 5.38 6.47
N HIS A 316 17.27 6.63 6.02
CA HIS A 316 18.40 7.56 6.00
C HIS A 316 18.43 8.56 7.14
N ARG A 317 17.26 8.96 7.65
CA ARG A 317 17.12 10.02 8.66
C ARG A 317 16.54 9.52 9.97
N GLY A 318 16.19 8.23 10.10
CA GLY A 318 15.71 7.64 11.34
C GLY A 318 16.65 7.86 12.53
N ALA A 319 16.11 7.75 13.74
CA ALA A 319 16.93 7.64 14.95
C ALA A 319 17.63 6.27 15.03
N THR A 320 18.48 6.10 16.04
CA THR A 320 19.09 4.81 16.37
C THR A 320 18.01 3.74 16.54
N GLY A 321 18.18 2.61 15.86
CA GLY A 321 17.20 1.51 15.78
C GLY A 321 16.37 1.51 14.50
N ALA A 322 16.10 2.67 13.90
CA ALA A 322 15.39 2.78 12.62
C ALA A 322 16.35 2.96 11.45
N LYS A 323 17.34 3.84 11.58
CA LYS A 323 18.28 4.17 10.51
C LYS A 323 19.03 2.93 10.03
N GLY A 324 18.99 2.67 8.72
CA GLY A 324 19.61 1.49 8.11
C GLY A 324 18.85 0.17 8.32
N ALA A 325 17.76 0.16 9.09
CA ALA A 325 17.05 -1.05 9.52
C ALA A 325 15.62 -1.15 8.94
N GLN A 326 15.34 -0.43 7.86
CA GLN A 326 14.06 -0.50 7.16
C GLN A 326 14.12 -1.50 6.01
N LYS A 327 12.97 -2.07 5.65
CA LYS A 327 12.77 -2.85 4.42
C LYS A 327 11.61 -2.26 3.62
N LEU A 328 11.70 -2.30 2.29
CA LEU A 328 10.66 -1.86 1.36
C LEU A 328 10.29 -3.02 0.42
N VAL A 329 8.99 -3.24 0.22
CA VAL A 329 8.46 -4.16 -0.77
C VAL A 329 7.47 -3.42 -1.66
N MET A 330 7.78 -3.27 -2.95
CA MET A 330 6.89 -2.65 -3.93
C MET A 330 6.51 -3.65 -5.02
N GLY A 331 5.26 -4.12 -5.03
CA GLY A 331 4.74 -4.99 -6.08
C GLY A 331 3.88 -4.25 -7.10
N PRO A 332 3.43 -4.91 -8.19
CA PRO A 332 2.59 -4.29 -9.22
C PRO A 332 1.12 -4.25 -8.79
N TRP A 333 0.87 -3.90 -7.53
CA TRP A 333 -0.43 -4.00 -6.89
C TRP A 333 -1.19 -2.68 -6.88
N THR A 334 -2.49 -2.83 -6.67
CA THR A 334 -3.37 -1.75 -6.22
C THR A 334 -3.38 -1.75 -4.69
N HIS A 335 -4.37 -1.11 -4.05
CA HIS A 335 -4.49 -1.09 -2.58
C HIS A 335 -4.62 -2.49 -1.94
N ALA A 336 -5.08 -3.50 -2.69
CA ALA A 336 -5.13 -4.88 -2.24
C ALA A 336 -3.86 -5.64 -2.66
N ILE A 337 -2.87 -5.69 -1.76
CA ILE A 337 -1.60 -6.40 -1.97
C ILE A 337 -1.83 -7.85 -2.42
N GLY A 338 -1.11 -8.29 -3.45
CA GLY A 338 -1.20 -9.65 -3.99
C GLY A 338 -2.41 -9.92 -4.88
N LYS A 339 -3.41 -9.03 -4.89
CA LYS A 339 -4.61 -9.20 -5.72
C LYS A 339 -4.32 -8.82 -7.18
N MET A 340 -4.75 -9.70 -8.08
CA MET A 340 -4.68 -9.52 -9.54
C MET A 340 -6.07 -9.74 -10.17
N PRO A 341 -6.34 -9.20 -11.38
CA PRO A 341 -5.47 -8.27 -12.13
C PRO A 341 -5.32 -6.91 -11.43
N ALA A 342 -4.25 -6.18 -11.76
CA ALA A 342 -4.04 -4.80 -11.34
C ALA A 342 -4.53 -3.87 -12.45
N GLY A 343 -5.84 -3.59 -12.42
CA GLY A 343 -6.54 -2.98 -13.55
C GLY A 343 -6.83 -4.02 -14.61
N GLU A 344 -6.38 -3.78 -15.84
CA GLU A 344 -6.57 -4.66 -16.99
C GLU A 344 -5.36 -5.57 -17.24
N LEU A 345 -4.28 -5.42 -16.48
CA LEU A 345 -3.06 -6.22 -16.62
C LEU A 345 -2.93 -7.27 -15.52
N THR A 346 -2.46 -8.46 -15.88
CA THR A 346 -2.04 -9.50 -14.93
C THR A 346 -0.54 -9.65 -14.98
N PHE A 347 0.11 -9.35 -13.86
CA PHE A 347 1.55 -9.48 -13.70
C PHE A 347 1.87 -10.87 -13.11
N PRO A 348 2.64 -11.72 -13.81
CA PRO A 348 2.93 -13.08 -13.35
C PRO A 348 3.80 -13.07 -12.08
N ASN A 349 3.73 -14.13 -11.26
CA ASN A 349 4.57 -14.28 -10.05
C ASN A 349 4.48 -13.13 -9.03
N ALA A 350 3.45 -12.28 -9.14
CA ALA A 350 3.26 -11.11 -8.32
C ALA A 350 2.12 -11.27 -7.30
N THR A 351 1.56 -12.45 -7.09
CA THR A 351 0.37 -12.59 -6.22
C THR A 351 0.68 -12.56 -4.72
N ARG A 352 1.96 -12.41 -4.34
CA ARG A 352 2.42 -12.47 -2.95
C ARG A 352 3.62 -11.57 -2.71
N VAL A 353 3.74 -11.11 -1.47
CA VAL A 353 4.99 -10.53 -0.95
C VAL A 353 6.07 -11.62 -0.94
N PRO A 354 7.33 -11.32 -1.34
CA PRO A 354 8.41 -12.31 -1.27
C PRO A 354 8.59 -12.82 0.17
N VAL A 355 8.69 -14.14 0.33
CA VAL A 355 8.58 -14.85 1.62
C VAL A 355 9.61 -14.38 2.67
N GLN A 356 10.74 -13.84 2.24
CA GLN A 356 11.76 -13.32 3.13
C GLN A 356 11.35 -12.04 3.88
N TYR A 357 10.31 -11.34 3.42
CA TYR A 357 9.72 -10.17 4.08
C TYR A 357 8.45 -10.53 4.85
N ASP A 358 8.30 -11.78 5.31
CA ASP A 358 7.17 -12.21 6.13
C ASP A 358 7.13 -11.49 7.50
N PRO A 359 5.95 -11.01 7.96
CA PRO A 359 5.82 -10.31 9.23
C PRO A 359 6.19 -11.17 10.46
N LEU A 360 5.87 -12.47 10.49
CA LEU A 360 6.22 -13.34 11.62
C LEU A 360 7.73 -13.58 11.68
N ARG A 361 8.40 -13.73 10.52
CA ARG A 361 9.86 -13.78 10.46
C ARG A 361 10.50 -12.50 11.01
N TRP A 362 9.99 -11.34 10.60
CA TRP A 362 10.46 -10.04 11.09
C TRP A 362 10.26 -9.87 12.60
N PHE A 363 9.09 -10.25 13.11
CA PHE A 363 8.78 -10.17 14.53
C PHE A 363 9.51 -11.22 15.37
N ALA A 364 9.81 -12.40 14.83
CA ALA A 364 10.65 -13.39 15.52
C ALA A 364 12.05 -12.83 15.78
N HIS A 365 12.61 -12.07 14.82
CA HIS A 365 13.89 -11.39 15.02
C HIS A 365 13.82 -10.31 16.11
N TYR A 366 12.96 -9.30 15.95
CA TYR A 366 12.98 -8.12 16.85
C TYR A 366 12.34 -8.35 18.22
N LEU A 367 11.42 -9.30 18.35
CA LEU A 367 10.71 -9.54 19.62
C LEU A 367 11.19 -10.79 20.35
N LYS A 368 11.80 -11.75 19.66
CA LYS A 368 12.27 -13.00 20.28
C LYS A 368 13.77 -13.24 20.14
N GLY A 369 14.49 -12.37 19.43
CA GLY A 369 15.93 -12.51 19.23
C GLY A 369 16.31 -13.66 18.31
N ALA A 370 15.41 -14.10 17.43
CA ALA A 370 15.71 -15.17 16.48
C ALA A 370 16.80 -14.76 15.49
N ASP A 371 17.88 -15.54 15.39
CA ASP A 371 18.88 -15.41 14.32
C ASP A 371 18.36 -16.09 13.05
N ASN A 372 17.44 -15.42 12.38
CA ASN A 372 16.80 -15.89 11.15
C ASN A 372 17.21 -15.05 9.93
N GLY A 373 18.19 -14.16 10.08
CA GLY A 373 18.75 -13.31 9.02
C GLY A 373 17.79 -12.28 8.39
N ALA A 374 16.64 -11.98 9.01
CA ALA A 374 15.69 -11.01 8.47
C ALA A 374 16.30 -9.61 8.25
N GLU A 375 17.26 -9.22 9.09
CA GLU A 375 18.01 -7.99 8.97
C GLU A 375 19.01 -7.98 7.80
N LYS A 376 19.49 -9.16 7.39
CA LYS A 376 20.49 -9.36 6.32
C LYS A 376 19.88 -9.38 4.92
N GLU A 377 18.57 -9.54 4.81
CA GLU A 377 17.86 -9.46 3.52
C GLU A 377 18.07 -8.09 2.87
N PRO A 378 18.06 -7.97 1.53
CA PRO A 378 18.15 -6.67 0.85
C PRO A 378 17.11 -5.68 1.36
N ALA A 379 17.49 -4.40 1.48
CA ALA A 379 16.61 -3.37 2.02
C ALA A 379 15.38 -3.13 1.14
N VAL A 380 15.45 -3.43 -0.15
CA VAL A 380 14.38 -3.20 -1.11
C VAL A 380 14.13 -4.47 -1.92
N ALA A 381 12.87 -4.91 -1.97
CA ALA A 381 12.35 -5.78 -3.00
C ALA A 381 11.35 -5.00 -3.84
N TYR A 382 11.51 -5.02 -5.15
CA TYR A 382 10.67 -4.24 -6.05
C TYR A 382 10.39 -5.06 -7.30
N TYR A 383 9.14 -5.06 -7.73
CA TYR A 383 8.72 -5.78 -8.92
C TYR A 383 8.93 -4.89 -10.14
N VAL A 384 9.74 -5.34 -11.10
CA VAL A 384 9.91 -4.65 -12.38
C VAL A 384 8.79 -5.09 -13.30
N MET A 385 7.86 -4.19 -13.61
CA MET A 385 6.78 -4.45 -14.57
C MET A 385 7.33 -4.50 -15.99
N GLY A 386 6.66 -5.23 -16.87
CA GLY A 386 7.03 -5.33 -18.28
C GLY A 386 5.81 -5.64 -19.14
N ASP A 387 6.05 -5.94 -20.41
CA ASP A 387 5.04 -6.44 -21.33
C ASP A 387 4.47 -7.77 -20.81
N THR A 388 3.17 -7.79 -20.53
CA THR A 388 2.47 -8.95 -19.92
C THR A 388 1.95 -9.97 -20.92
N VAL A 389 2.04 -9.70 -22.23
CA VAL A 389 1.44 -10.54 -23.27
C VAL A 389 2.47 -11.17 -24.20
N THR A 390 3.64 -10.56 -24.38
CA THR A 390 4.70 -11.12 -25.24
C THR A 390 5.54 -12.14 -24.49
N PRO A 391 5.58 -13.41 -24.91
CA PRO A 391 6.41 -14.43 -24.29
C PRO A 391 7.90 -14.05 -24.34
N GLY A 392 8.59 -14.13 -23.19
CA GLY A 392 10.01 -13.83 -23.09
C GLY A 392 10.37 -12.34 -23.11
N ALA A 393 9.38 -11.44 -23.08
CA ALA A 393 9.65 -10.03 -22.87
C ALA A 393 10.34 -9.78 -21.51
N PRO A 394 11.28 -8.83 -21.44
CA PRO A 394 11.98 -8.50 -20.20
C PRO A 394 11.04 -7.88 -19.16
N GLY A 395 11.41 -8.03 -17.89
CA GLY A 395 10.63 -7.58 -16.74
C GLY A 395 9.69 -8.68 -16.23
N ASN A 396 8.64 -8.26 -15.53
CA ASN A 396 7.72 -9.13 -14.82
C ASN A 396 8.39 -10.04 -13.77
N GLU A 397 9.28 -9.45 -12.98
CA GLU A 397 10.10 -10.15 -12.01
C GLU A 397 10.35 -9.33 -10.75
N TRP A 398 10.60 -10.02 -9.64
CA TRP A 398 11.09 -9.39 -8.42
C TRP A 398 12.59 -9.16 -8.51
N ARG A 399 13.02 -7.93 -8.24
CA ARG A 399 14.42 -7.58 -8.05
C ARG A 399 14.67 -7.07 -6.64
N PHE A 400 15.94 -7.11 -6.25
CA PHE A 400 16.38 -6.75 -4.91
C PHE A 400 17.48 -5.71 -4.98
N ALA A 401 17.45 -4.74 -4.06
CA ALA A 401 18.45 -3.71 -3.94
C ALA A 401 18.74 -3.41 -2.46
N ASN A 402 19.90 -2.82 -2.21
CA ASN A 402 20.31 -2.41 -0.87
C ASN A 402 19.72 -1.07 -0.44
N ASP A 403 19.11 -0.33 -1.37
CA ASP A 403 18.57 0.99 -1.10
C ASP A 403 17.55 1.46 -2.16
N TRP A 404 16.82 2.54 -1.86
CA TRP A 404 15.96 3.25 -2.80
C TRP A 404 16.24 4.77 -2.80
N PRO A 405 16.32 5.43 -3.97
CA PRO A 405 16.13 4.89 -5.31
C PRO A 405 17.28 3.96 -5.73
N VAL A 406 16.99 3.03 -6.65
CA VAL A 406 18.05 2.25 -7.30
C VAL A 406 18.91 3.16 -8.18
N PRO A 407 20.20 2.83 -8.42
CA PRO A 407 21.03 3.59 -9.33
C PRO A 407 20.38 3.68 -10.72
N ALA A 408 20.14 4.91 -11.18
CA ALA A 408 19.54 5.20 -12.46
C ALA A 408 20.04 6.55 -12.98
N LYS A 409 20.08 6.71 -14.29
CA LYS A 409 20.40 7.96 -14.96
C LYS A 409 19.15 8.80 -15.14
N GLU A 410 19.13 9.98 -14.53
CA GLU A 410 18.11 10.97 -14.80
C GLU A 410 18.17 11.39 -16.28
N THR A 411 17.10 11.11 -17.01
CA THR A 411 16.99 11.32 -18.45
C THR A 411 15.82 12.24 -18.75
N SER A 412 16.08 13.31 -19.51
CA SER A 412 15.03 14.19 -20.02
C SER A 412 14.45 13.64 -21.33
N VAL A 413 13.14 13.47 -21.36
CA VAL A 413 12.37 13.12 -22.56
C VAL A 413 11.51 14.34 -22.92
N PHE A 414 11.94 15.09 -23.91
CA PHE A 414 11.34 16.34 -24.33
C PHE A 414 10.07 16.12 -25.14
N LEU A 415 9.10 16.99 -24.90
CA LEU A 415 7.90 17.14 -25.72
C LEU A 415 8.24 18.12 -26.85
N THR A 416 7.82 17.81 -28.07
CA THR A 416 8.18 18.59 -29.27
C THR A 416 6.97 19.24 -29.93
N GLY A 417 7.22 20.24 -30.78
CA GLY A 417 6.18 20.96 -31.54
C GLY A 417 5.32 20.08 -32.46
N ASP A 418 5.82 18.91 -32.88
CA ASP A 418 5.11 17.93 -33.71
C ASP A 418 4.45 16.81 -32.89
N ARG A 419 4.23 17.02 -31.58
CA ARG A 419 3.61 16.07 -30.64
C ARG A 419 4.36 14.73 -30.51
N ARG A 420 5.69 14.76 -30.62
CA ARG A 420 6.54 13.60 -30.36
C ARG A 420 7.21 13.70 -29.00
N LEU A 421 7.74 12.57 -28.55
CA LEU A 421 8.71 12.49 -27.47
C LEU A 421 10.10 12.28 -28.06
N SER A 422 11.07 13.08 -27.62
CA SER A 422 12.45 13.05 -28.10
C SER A 422 13.44 13.08 -26.92
N LEU A 423 14.59 12.42 -27.09
CA LEU A 423 15.72 12.59 -26.17
C LEU A 423 16.55 13.84 -26.49
N GLU A 424 16.37 14.39 -27.71
CA GLU A 424 17.01 15.63 -28.12
C GLU A 424 16.18 16.82 -27.68
N LYS A 425 16.84 17.80 -27.07
CA LYS A 425 16.21 19.07 -26.69
C LYS A 425 15.71 19.79 -27.96
N PRO A 426 14.48 20.35 -27.95
CA PRO A 426 14.00 21.19 -29.05
C PRO A 426 15.00 22.31 -29.37
N SER A 427 15.29 22.50 -30.66
CA SER A 427 16.25 23.51 -31.14
C SER A 427 15.59 24.63 -31.96
N ALA A 428 14.32 24.47 -32.31
CA ALA A 428 13.55 25.42 -33.10
C ALA A 428 12.44 26.09 -32.29
N ALA A 429 12.02 27.27 -32.75
CA ALA A 429 10.77 27.88 -32.33
C ALA A 429 9.59 26.99 -32.77
N ALA A 430 8.56 26.90 -31.93
CA ALA A 430 7.32 26.20 -32.25
C ALA A 430 6.15 26.95 -31.62
N ALA A 431 4.98 26.88 -32.26
CA ALA A 431 3.76 27.36 -31.63
C ALA A 431 3.42 26.47 -30.41
N PRO A 432 2.84 27.04 -29.34
CA PRO A 432 2.39 26.25 -28.20
C PRO A 432 1.21 25.35 -28.60
N HIS A 433 1.08 24.21 -27.91
CA HIS A 433 -0.10 23.36 -28.02
C HIS A 433 -1.21 23.93 -27.14
N GLU A 434 -2.29 24.39 -27.76
CA GLU A 434 -3.46 24.98 -27.08
C GLU A 434 -4.60 23.97 -26.94
N TYR A 435 -5.30 24.02 -25.81
CA TYR A 435 -6.54 23.30 -25.57
C TYR A 435 -7.44 24.08 -24.60
N THR A 436 -8.76 23.93 -24.74
CA THR A 436 -9.73 24.54 -23.83
C THR A 436 -10.24 23.51 -22.84
N PHE A 437 -9.98 23.74 -21.56
CA PHE A 437 -10.60 22.97 -20.49
C PHE A 437 -11.92 23.61 -20.07
N ASP A 438 -13.00 22.82 -20.13
CA ASP A 438 -14.34 23.18 -19.66
C ASP A 438 -14.65 22.45 -18.34
N PRO A 439 -14.74 23.15 -17.20
CA PRO A 439 -15.11 22.53 -15.92
C PRO A 439 -16.44 21.76 -15.93
N ALA A 440 -17.33 22.02 -16.90
CA ALA A 440 -18.57 21.27 -17.06
C ALA A 440 -18.41 19.92 -17.78
N ASN A 441 -17.26 19.68 -18.42
CA ASN A 441 -16.94 18.44 -19.12
C ASN A 441 -15.52 17.98 -18.78
N PRO A 442 -15.23 17.62 -17.52
CA PRO A 442 -13.88 17.21 -17.13
C PRO A 442 -13.48 15.86 -17.75
N CYS A 443 -12.19 15.71 -18.04
CA CYS A 443 -11.59 14.46 -18.48
C CYS A 443 -11.76 13.38 -17.40
N PRO A 444 -12.31 12.19 -17.76
CA PRO A 444 -12.62 11.17 -16.78
C PRO A 444 -11.38 10.48 -16.21
N THR A 445 -11.53 9.98 -14.98
CA THR A 445 -10.62 9.04 -14.33
C THR A 445 -10.78 7.66 -14.95
N ILE A 446 -9.66 7.05 -15.35
CA ILE A 446 -9.61 5.67 -15.87
C ILE A 446 -8.40 4.96 -15.24
N GLY A 447 -8.66 4.14 -14.22
CA GLY A 447 -7.62 3.40 -13.51
C GLY A 447 -6.72 4.30 -12.65
N GLY A 448 -5.48 3.84 -12.45
CA GLY A 448 -4.46 4.55 -11.69
C GLY A 448 -4.54 4.32 -10.19
N HIS A 449 -4.05 5.29 -9.42
CA HIS A 449 -3.86 5.21 -7.97
C HIS A 449 -5.18 5.48 -7.18
N ASN A 450 -6.20 4.64 -7.39
CA ASN A 450 -7.54 4.78 -6.80
C ASN A 450 -7.88 3.75 -5.71
N LEU A 451 -8.77 4.11 -4.79
CA LEU A 451 -9.28 3.25 -3.71
C LEU A 451 -10.74 2.81 -3.89
N THR A 452 -11.60 3.68 -4.39
CA THR A 452 -13.05 3.41 -4.48
C THR A 452 -13.54 3.33 -5.91
N LEU A 453 -12.76 3.89 -6.84
CA LEU A 453 -12.97 3.81 -8.29
C LEU A 453 -12.24 2.60 -8.89
N ASP A 454 -12.39 2.42 -10.21
CA ASP A 454 -11.51 1.53 -10.99
C ASP A 454 -10.06 1.99 -10.85
N ARG A 455 -9.13 1.03 -10.77
CA ARG A 455 -7.75 1.25 -10.29
C ARG A 455 -6.78 0.31 -10.99
N GLY A 456 -5.49 0.61 -10.93
CA GLY A 456 -4.48 -0.17 -11.64
C GLY A 456 -4.23 0.31 -13.07
N SER A 457 -3.45 -0.45 -13.83
CA SER A 457 -3.13 -0.10 -15.22
C SER A 457 -4.35 -0.35 -16.10
N MET A 458 -4.87 0.69 -16.76
CA MET A 458 -6.03 0.61 -17.63
C MET A 458 -5.78 1.36 -18.94
N ASP A 459 -6.45 0.91 -20.00
CA ASP A 459 -6.32 1.49 -21.34
C ASP A 459 -6.87 2.91 -21.43
N GLN A 460 -6.00 3.86 -21.77
CA GLN A 460 -6.29 5.29 -21.82
C GLN A 460 -6.86 5.77 -23.15
N ARG A 461 -6.97 4.91 -24.19
CA ARG A 461 -7.49 5.31 -25.52
C ARG A 461 -8.85 6.04 -25.46
N LYS A 462 -9.68 5.74 -24.46
CA LYS A 462 -10.99 6.38 -24.25
C LYS A 462 -10.90 7.90 -23.98
N ILE A 463 -9.78 8.41 -23.49
CA ILE A 463 -9.58 9.85 -23.25
C ILE A 463 -8.65 10.52 -24.27
N GLU A 464 -7.79 9.75 -24.93
CA GLU A 464 -6.76 10.26 -25.85
C GLU A 464 -7.33 10.95 -27.10
N GLY A 465 -8.60 10.71 -27.42
CA GLY A 465 -9.30 11.36 -28.53
C GLY A 465 -10.05 12.64 -28.15
N ARG A 466 -9.95 13.11 -26.90
CA ARG A 466 -10.64 14.34 -26.46
C ARG A 466 -9.87 15.60 -26.89
N ASP A 467 -10.60 16.65 -27.23
CA ASP A 467 -10.02 17.95 -27.63
C ASP A 467 -9.25 18.65 -26.51
N ASP A 468 -9.53 18.33 -25.24
CA ASP A 468 -8.85 18.85 -24.06
C ASP A 468 -7.71 17.94 -23.55
N VAL A 469 -7.28 16.97 -24.35
CA VAL A 469 -6.18 16.05 -24.04
C VAL A 469 -5.10 16.15 -25.11
N LEU A 470 -3.95 16.70 -24.74
CA LEU A 470 -2.75 16.67 -25.58
C LEU A 470 -2.09 15.30 -25.47
N VAL A 471 -1.68 14.73 -26.61
CA VAL A 471 -1.04 13.40 -26.69
C VAL A 471 0.32 13.53 -27.35
N PHE A 472 1.38 13.09 -26.67
CA PHE A 472 2.76 13.04 -27.16
C PHE A 472 3.22 11.59 -27.17
N THR A 473 3.79 11.11 -28.27
CA THR A 473 4.21 9.70 -28.40
C THR A 473 5.63 9.58 -28.94
N SER A 474 6.42 8.65 -28.40
CA SER A 474 7.75 8.32 -28.93
C SER A 474 7.68 7.59 -30.29
N ALA A 475 8.83 7.45 -30.93
CA ALA A 475 9.01 6.39 -31.94
C ALA A 475 8.77 5.00 -31.31
N VAL A 476 8.56 3.99 -32.16
CA VAL A 476 8.62 2.60 -31.69
C VAL A 476 9.99 2.37 -31.11
N LEU A 477 10.05 1.79 -29.91
CA LEU A 477 11.30 1.44 -29.26
C LEU A 477 11.95 0.28 -30.01
N ASP A 478 13.21 0.45 -30.40
CA ASP A 478 14.05 -0.55 -31.05
C ASP A 478 14.74 -1.48 -30.06
N LYS A 479 14.77 -1.09 -28.79
CA LYS A 479 15.26 -1.88 -27.65
C LYS A 479 14.43 -1.59 -26.39
N PRO A 480 14.42 -2.51 -25.40
CA PRO A 480 13.74 -2.25 -24.14
C PRO A 480 14.40 -1.10 -23.37
N VAL A 481 13.59 -0.32 -22.66
CA VAL A 481 14.04 0.77 -21.77
C VAL A 481 13.40 0.60 -20.40
N GLU A 482 14.24 0.47 -19.38
CA GLU A 482 13.78 0.40 -17.99
C GLU A 482 13.70 1.78 -17.36
N VAL A 483 12.54 2.10 -16.78
CA VAL A 483 12.31 3.28 -15.97
C VAL A 483 11.93 2.85 -14.55
N THR A 484 12.84 3.06 -13.61
CA THR A 484 12.66 2.64 -12.20
C THR A 484 13.03 3.79 -11.26
N GLY A 485 12.04 4.37 -10.58
CA GLY A 485 12.21 5.53 -9.70
C GLY A 485 11.10 6.57 -9.87
N ARG A 486 11.29 7.76 -9.24
CA ARG A 486 10.33 8.88 -9.25
C ARG A 486 10.36 9.66 -10.57
N ILE A 487 9.19 9.92 -11.14
CA ILE A 487 9.01 10.59 -12.44
C ILE A 487 8.44 11.99 -12.22
N PHE A 488 8.97 12.97 -12.94
CA PHE A 488 8.47 14.34 -12.92
C PHE A 488 8.16 14.82 -14.33
N ALA A 489 7.08 15.58 -14.51
CA ALA A 489 6.87 16.38 -15.72
C ALA A 489 7.21 17.84 -15.42
N LYS A 490 8.17 18.40 -16.16
CA LYS A 490 8.54 19.82 -16.09
C LYS A 490 7.99 20.50 -17.33
N LEU A 491 6.94 21.29 -17.16
CA LEU A 491 6.12 21.83 -18.24
C LEU A 491 6.12 23.35 -18.21
N PHE A 492 6.41 23.96 -19.36
CA PHE A 492 6.18 25.38 -19.59
C PHE A 492 4.73 25.58 -19.99
N VAL A 493 3.99 26.34 -19.17
CA VAL A 493 2.54 26.47 -19.29
C VAL A 493 2.11 27.94 -19.18
N SER A 494 1.04 28.30 -19.88
CA SER A 494 0.26 29.50 -19.60
C SER A 494 -1.23 29.16 -19.63
N SER A 495 -2.05 29.92 -18.90
CA SER A 495 -3.52 29.80 -18.93
C SER A 495 -4.16 31.16 -19.17
N SER A 496 -5.36 31.19 -19.77
CA SER A 496 -6.21 32.38 -19.77
C SER A 496 -6.86 32.68 -18.41
N ALA A 497 -6.79 31.74 -17.47
CA ALA A 497 -7.45 31.81 -16.18
C ALA A 497 -6.48 32.10 -15.04
N ALA A 498 -7.02 32.47 -13.88
CA ALA A 498 -6.23 32.77 -12.68
C ALA A 498 -5.76 31.49 -11.94
N ASP A 499 -6.28 30.32 -12.31
CA ASP A 499 -5.84 29.02 -11.83
C ASP A 499 -6.27 27.94 -12.85
N THR A 500 -5.60 26.80 -12.81
CA THR A 500 -5.97 25.58 -13.53
C THR A 500 -5.26 24.39 -12.88
N ASP A 501 -5.59 23.17 -13.29
CA ASP A 501 -4.81 21.99 -12.93
C ASP A 501 -4.01 21.52 -14.16
N LEU A 502 -2.87 20.85 -13.93
CA LEU A 502 -2.16 20.05 -14.92
C LEU A 502 -2.17 18.60 -14.48
N SER A 503 -2.83 17.73 -15.25
CA SER A 503 -2.78 16.28 -15.08
C SER A 503 -1.94 15.67 -16.18
N VAL A 504 -0.98 14.84 -15.77
CA VAL A 504 -0.04 14.15 -16.68
C VAL A 504 -0.17 12.65 -16.47
N ARG A 505 -0.26 11.89 -17.56
CA ARG A 505 -0.26 10.42 -17.54
C ARG A 505 0.84 9.90 -18.45
N LEU A 506 1.61 8.95 -17.95
CA LEU A 506 2.61 8.19 -18.69
C LEU A 506 2.04 6.79 -18.97
N CYS A 507 2.04 6.40 -20.23
CA CYS A 507 1.49 5.13 -20.70
C CYS A 507 2.54 4.33 -21.48
N ASP A 508 2.44 3.00 -21.34
CA ASP A 508 3.09 2.03 -22.22
C ASP A 508 2.14 1.66 -23.35
N VAL A 509 2.49 2.00 -24.59
CA VAL A 509 1.67 1.71 -25.78
C VAL A 509 2.13 0.41 -26.39
N TYR A 510 1.28 -0.61 -26.27
CA TYR A 510 1.53 -1.94 -26.79
C TYR A 510 1.47 -1.96 -28.34
N PRO A 511 2.09 -2.96 -28.99
CA PRO A 511 2.03 -3.11 -30.45
C PRO A 511 0.61 -3.27 -31.00
N ASP A 512 -0.32 -3.78 -30.19
CA ASP A 512 -1.75 -3.90 -30.53
C ASP A 512 -2.54 -2.57 -30.39
N GLY A 513 -1.86 -1.50 -29.98
CA GLY A 513 -2.39 -0.15 -29.85
C GLY A 513 -3.02 0.18 -28.51
N ARG A 514 -3.13 -0.75 -27.55
CA ARG A 514 -3.55 -0.41 -26.17
C ARG A 514 -2.57 0.59 -25.55
N SER A 515 -3.08 1.59 -24.85
CA SER A 515 -2.28 2.62 -24.17
C SER A 515 -2.42 2.46 -22.66
N MET A 516 -1.54 1.67 -22.04
CA MET A 516 -1.70 1.21 -20.67
C MET A 516 -1.09 2.20 -19.69
N LEU A 517 -1.89 2.73 -18.76
CA LEU A 517 -1.43 3.67 -17.73
C LEU A 517 -0.35 3.05 -16.82
N ILE A 518 0.80 3.71 -16.68
CA ILE A 518 1.92 3.27 -15.84
C ILE A 518 2.16 4.20 -14.65
N ALA A 519 2.13 5.51 -14.89
CA ALA A 519 2.32 6.53 -13.86
C ALA A 519 1.47 7.77 -14.17
N GLU A 520 1.08 8.53 -13.15
CA GLU A 520 0.31 9.74 -13.32
C GLU A 520 0.54 10.73 -12.18
N GLY A 521 0.32 12.01 -12.48
CA GLY A 521 0.35 13.09 -11.51
C GLY A 521 -0.69 14.15 -11.82
N ILE A 522 -0.96 15.00 -10.84
CA ILE A 522 -1.73 16.23 -11.00
C ILE A 522 -1.07 17.34 -10.20
N GLN A 523 -1.15 18.59 -10.67
CA GLN A 523 -0.71 19.78 -9.94
C GLN A 523 -1.74 20.88 -10.09
N ARG A 524 -2.25 21.40 -8.97
CA ARG A 524 -3.08 22.62 -8.93
C ARG A 524 -2.19 23.85 -8.97
N LEU A 525 -2.35 24.69 -10.00
CA LEU A 525 -1.33 25.68 -10.35
C LEU A 525 -1.23 26.85 -9.36
N ARG A 526 -2.30 27.18 -8.63
CA ARG A 526 -2.16 28.15 -7.54
C ARG A 526 -1.14 27.72 -6.48
N TYR A 527 -0.89 26.41 -6.33
CA TYR A 527 0.06 25.86 -5.36
C TYR A 527 1.40 25.46 -5.97
N ARG A 528 1.66 25.83 -7.25
CA ARG A 528 2.87 25.44 -7.99
C ARG A 528 4.19 25.86 -7.32
N LYS A 529 4.18 26.90 -6.48
CA LYS A 529 5.36 27.42 -5.76
C LYS A 529 5.38 27.04 -4.27
N SER A 530 4.22 26.75 -3.69
CA SER A 530 4.07 26.41 -2.28
C SER A 530 2.75 25.69 -2.05
N ARG A 531 2.78 24.60 -1.28
CA ARG A 531 1.58 23.92 -0.78
C ARG A 531 0.85 24.68 0.33
N GLU A 532 1.51 25.67 0.95
CA GLU A 532 0.97 26.45 2.08
C GLU A 532 0.29 27.73 1.58
N LYS A 533 0.97 28.46 0.69
CA LYS A 533 0.56 29.80 0.24
C LYS A 533 0.15 29.75 -1.24
N PRO A 534 -1.16 29.76 -1.55
CA PRO A 534 -1.60 29.81 -2.93
C PRO A 534 -1.27 31.17 -3.56
N GLU A 535 -0.78 31.14 -4.79
CA GLU A 535 -0.50 32.30 -5.62
C GLU A 535 -1.24 32.12 -6.95
N PRO A 536 -2.19 32.98 -7.33
CA PRO A 536 -2.84 32.88 -8.64
C PRO A 536 -1.85 32.91 -9.82
N LEU A 537 -2.26 32.35 -10.95
CA LEU A 537 -1.58 32.57 -12.22
C LEU A 537 -1.83 34.00 -12.71
N THR A 538 -0.86 34.55 -13.43
CA THR A 538 -1.10 35.73 -14.27
C THR A 538 -1.57 35.26 -15.63
N PRO A 539 -2.80 35.58 -16.08
CA PRO A 539 -3.30 35.14 -17.38
C PRO A 539 -2.34 35.46 -18.53
N GLY A 540 -2.04 34.46 -19.34
CA GLY A 540 -1.12 34.56 -20.49
C GLY A 540 0.37 34.55 -20.16
N HIS A 541 0.76 34.60 -18.89
CA HIS A 541 2.17 34.49 -18.50
C HIS A 541 2.66 33.04 -18.56
N VAL A 542 3.86 32.83 -19.10
CA VAL A 542 4.48 31.49 -19.25
C VAL A 542 5.35 31.21 -18.03
N GLU A 543 5.15 30.04 -17.42
CA GLU A 543 5.90 29.60 -16.23
C GLU A 543 6.27 28.12 -16.36
N GLU A 544 7.45 27.72 -15.86
CA GLU A 544 7.79 26.30 -15.70
C GLU A 544 7.13 25.76 -14.42
N VAL A 545 6.36 24.68 -14.55
CA VAL A 545 5.67 23.98 -13.47
C VAL A 545 6.17 22.54 -13.41
N THR A 546 6.30 22.00 -12.20
CA THR A 546 6.58 20.58 -11.99
C THR A 546 5.31 19.84 -11.57
N VAL A 547 5.00 18.76 -12.27
CA VAL A 547 4.00 17.75 -11.86
C VAL A 547 4.76 16.52 -11.38
N ASP A 548 4.52 16.09 -10.15
CA ASP A 548 5.07 14.86 -9.60
C ASP A 548 4.19 13.67 -10.02
N CYS A 549 4.73 12.78 -10.85
CA CYS A 549 4.04 11.59 -11.35
C CYS A 549 4.30 10.34 -10.51
N TRP A 550 4.95 10.52 -9.35
CA TRP A 550 5.34 9.48 -8.41
C TRP A 550 6.30 8.45 -9.01
N SER A 551 6.62 7.45 -8.20
CA SER A 551 7.55 6.38 -8.53
C SER A 551 6.88 5.19 -9.19
N THR A 552 7.60 4.56 -10.12
CA THR A 552 7.21 3.28 -10.75
C THR A 552 8.45 2.44 -11.05
N SER A 553 8.23 1.23 -11.59
CA SER A 553 9.27 0.32 -12.08
C SER A 553 8.71 -0.42 -13.30
N GLN A 554 9.08 0.02 -14.50
CA GLN A 554 8.53 -0.45 -15.77
C GLN A 554 9.62 -0.58 -16.84
N ILE A 555 9.65 -1.73 -17.52
CA ILE A 555 10.36 -1.88 -18.78
C ILE A 555 9.38 -1.63 -19.93
N PHE A 556 9.62 -0.56 -20.70
CA PHE A 556 8.95 -0.34 -21.97
C PHE A 556 9.64 -1.20 -23.03
N ASN A 557 8.95 -2.20 -23.55
CA ASN A 557 9.56 -3.26 -24.35
C ASN A 557 9.86 -2.81 -25.79
N THR A 558 10.70 -3.57 -26.50
CA THR A 558 10.88 -3.42 -27.95
C THR A 558 9.53 -3.53 -28.66
N GLY A 559 9.28 -2.69 -29.66
CA GLY A 559 7.99 -2.65 -30.36
C GLY A 559 6.93 -1.79 -29.66
N HIS A 560 7.11 -1.44 -28.39
CA HIS A 560 6.21 -0.53 -27.68
C HIS A 560 6.54 0.93 -27.98
N ARG A 561 5.72 1.84 -27.47
CA ARG A 561 6.01 3.28 -27.44
C ARG A 561 5.75 3.82 -26.04
N VAL A 562 6.46 4.88 -25.70
CA VAL A 562 6.14 5.72 -24.56
C VAL A 562 5.12 6.77 -25.01
N ARG A 563 4.04 6.96 -24.25
CA ARG A 563 3.06 8.02 -24.48
C ARG A 563 2.84 8.85 -23.24
N VAL A 564 2.71 10.15 -23.45
CA VAL A 564 2.37 11.12 -22.42
C VAL A 564 1.11 11.85 -22.83
N THR A 565 0.13 11.90 -21.92
CA THR A 565 -1.05 12.74 -22.10
C THR A 565 -1.06 13.89 -21.10
N ILE A 566 -1.42 15.08 -21.55
CA ILE A 566 -1.56 16.27 -20.70
C ILE A 566 -2.99 16.81 -20.85
N THR A 567 -3.66 17.03 -19.73
CA THR A 567 -4.97 17.67 -19.65
C THR A 567 -5.06 18.48 -18.36
N SER A 568 -6.23 19.05 -18.05
CA SER A 568 -6.46 19.87 -16.86
C SER A 568 -7.48 19.30 -15.89
N SER A 569 -7.76 17.99 -15.99
CA SER A 569 -8.62 17.29 -15.03
C SER A 569 -8.41 15.78 -15.03
N ASN A 570 -8.82 15.15 -13.94
CA ASN A 570 -8.91 13.69 -13.78
C ASN A 570 -10.03 13.41 -12.78
N PHE A 571 -11.27 13.45 -13.27
CA PHE A 571 -12.49 13.45 -12.46
C PHE A 571 -13.23 12.10 -12.54
N PRO A 572 -13.78 11.54 -11.45
CA PRO A 572 -13.97 12.16 -10.13
C PRO A 572 -12.85 11.86 -9.13
N ARG A 573 -11.70 11.33 -9.55
CA ARG A 573 -10.57 11.11 -8.62
C ARG A 573 -10.18 12.40 -7.92
N PHE A 574 -10.06 13.49 -8.65
CA PHE A 574 -9.85 14.83 -8.12
C PHE A 574 -11.06 15.74 -8.31
N ASP A 575 -11.19 16.76 -7.47
CA ASP A 575 -12.12 17.86 -7.69
C ASP A 575 -11.75 18.66 -8.95
N VAL A 576 -12.75 19.30 -9.55
CA VAL A 576 -12.57 20.09 -10.77
C VAL A 576 -12.05 21.47 -10.41
N ASN A 577 -10.96 21.93 -11.04
CA ASN A 577 -10.52 23.32 -10.86
C ASN A 577 -11.52 24.31 -11.50
N PRO A 578 -12.08 25.28 -10.75
CA PRO A 578 -13.05 26.23 -11.29
C PRO A 578 -12.42 27.30 -12.21
N GLY A 579 -11.09 27.48 -12.18
CA GLY A 579 -10.37 28.48 -12.97
C GLY A 579 -10.32 29.89 -12.36
N THR A 580 -11.01 30.11 -11.24
CA THR A 580 -11.22 31.45 -10.66
C THR A 580 -10.15 31.88 -9.65
N GLY A 581 -9.17 31.01 -9.35
CA GLY A 581 -8.20 31.22 -8.27
C GLY A 581 -8.76 31.04 -6.86
N ARG A 582 -10.07 30.79 -6.71
CA ARG A 582 -10.73 30.54 -5.42
C ARG A 582 -10.84 29.03 -5.13
N PRO A 583 -10.90 28.59 -3.86
CA PRO A 583 -11.13 27.18 -3.52
C PRO A 583 -12.35 26.63 -4.27
N TRP A 584 -12.32 25.34 -4.60
CA TRP A 584 -13.44 24.70 -5.27
C TRP A 584 -14.70 24.77 -4.40
N SER A 585 -15.83 25.06 -5.03
CA SER A 585 -17.16 24.86 -4.44
C SER A 585 -18.11 24.39 -5.53
N GLU A 586 -19.08 23.56 -5.15
CA GLU A 586 -20.01 22.94 -6.09
C GLU A 586 -20.86 23.97 -6.84
N THR A 587 -21.33 24.99 -6.12
CA THR A 587 -22.15 26.12 -6.60
C THR A 587 -21.33 27.33 -7.06
N GLY A 588 -20.00 27.25 -6.99
CA GLY A 588 -19.12 28.35 -7.35
C GLY A 588 -19.09 28.64 -8.86
N GLU A 589 -18.69 29.86 -9.18
CA GLU A 589 -18.39 30.26 -10.55
C GLU A 589 -17.30 29.37 -11.15
N LYS A 590 -17.50 28.94 -12.40
CA LYS A 590 -16.57 28.13 -13.18
C LYS A 590 -16.31 28.82 -14.50
N VAL A 591 -15.04 28.98 -14.84
CA VAL A 591 -14.61 29.60 -16.09
C VAL A 591 -13.90 28.58 -16.98
N LYS A 592 -14.14 28.67 -18.28
CA LYS A 592 -13.35 27.90 -19.26
C LYS A 592 -11.92 28.41 -19.27
N GLN A 593 -10.98 27.48 -19.36
CA GLN A 593 -9.54 27.74 -19.21
C GLN A 593 -8.86 27.39 -20.54
N ASN A 594 -8.38 28.40 -21.27
CA ASN A 594 -7.57 28.17 -22.46
C ASN A 594 -6.12 27.99 -22.01
N ASN A 595 -5.67 26.74 -22.03
CA ASN A 595 -4.38 26.32 -21.53
C ASN A 595 -3.44 26.05 -22.70
N ARG A 596 -2.16 26.38 -22.51
CA ARG A 596 -1.12 26.24 -23.52
C ARG A 596 0.11 25.56 -22.93
N ILE A 597 0.63 24.57 -23.65
CA ILE A 597 1.90 23.90 -23.33
C ILE A 597 2.94 24.29 -24.37
N TYR A 598 4.07 24.84 -23.92
CA TYR A 598 5.17 25.29 -24.78
C TYR A 598 6.21 24.18 -24.91
N CYS A 599 6.73 23.96 -26.12
CA CYS A 599 7.60 22.84 -26.47
C CYS A 599 8.70 23.26 -27.46
N ASP A 600 9.15 24.51 -27.35
CA ASP A 600 10.15 25.11 -28.23
C ASP A 600 11.55 25.16 -27.57
N ALA A 601 12.52 25.75 -28.27
CA ALA A 601 13.91 25.82 -27.80
C ALA A 601 14.11 26.60 -26.48
N GLU A 602 13.30 27.63 -26.24
CA GLU A 602 13.33 28.46 -25.03
C GLU A 602 12.51 27.83 -23.90
N HIS A 603 11.47 27.06 -24.26
CA HIS A 603 10.53 26.41 -23.35
C HIS A 603 10.53 24.89 -23.50
N PRO A 604 11.62 24.19 -23.12
CA PRO A 604 11.78 22.76 -23.34
C PRO A 604 11.02 21.91 -22.31
N SER A 605 9.69 21.84 -22.46
CA SER A 605 8.84 20.94 -21.67
C SER A 605 9.29 19.49 -21.82
N ARG A 606 9.34 18.75 -20.71
CA ARG A 606 9.93 17.39 -20.68
C ARG A 606 9.38 16.54 -19.53
N LEU A 607 9.41 15.23 -19.73
CA LEU A 607 9.48 14.30 -18.61
C LEU A 607 10.92 14.15 -18.15
N VAL A 608 11.10 13.96 -16.85
CA VAL A 608 12.34 13.58 -16.20
C VAL A 608 12.12 12.18 -15.64
N VAL A 609 12.80 11.20 -16.24
CA VAL A 609 12.64 9.78 -15.92
C VAL A 609 13.96 9.14 -15.47
N PRO A 610 13.94 8.25 -14.47
CA PRO A 610 15.13 7.52 -14.02
C PRO A 610 15.32 6.25 -14.87
N VAL A 611 16.24 6.31 -15.82
CA VAL A 611 16.55 5.18 -16.72
C VAL A 611 17.63 4.30 -16.09
N VAL A 612 17.35 3.02 -15.90
CA VAL A 612 18.34 2.04 -15.42
C VAL A 612 19.19 1.57 -16.61
N GLU A 613 20.52 1.59 -16.45
CA GLU A 613 21.49 1.19 -17.50
C GLU A 613 21.89 -0.28 -17.42
#